data_AF-A0A1H0YY52-F1
#
_entry.id   AF-A0A1H0YY52-F1
#
_cell.length_a   1.000
_cell.length_b   1.000
_cell.length_c   1.000
_cell.angle_alpha   90.00
_cell.angle_beta   90.00
_cell.angle_gamma   90.00
#
_symmetry.space_group_name_H-M   'P 1'
#
loop_
_entity.id
_entity.type
_entity.pdbx_description
1 polymer ?
#
loop_
_entity_poly.entity_id
_entity_poly.type
_entity_poly.pdbx_seq_one_letter_code
_entity_poly.pdbx_strand_id
1 'polypeptide(L)'
;MTSGWRETLRMRALFAPSRIDGVDLARGLAVVGMLAAHLVVIPDLDWSDPSTYDGLVHGRSSILFATLAGVSIGLISGGPAPLRGARLETVRARLLVRAGAVWVVGVLLIFLGVPVYVILPAYAILFVLAAAALSFRARTLLIAAAVIGVLAPFPQAAIDALSFWSTPAGDDLSNAIGWHYPFLTWIAFVLAGMGAARLDLRARATPWLLALAGATLAIAGTVLDIAWGASESSGETPWTGEAHSSGLFEVVGSGGFALSMIGLCVLLCRTPLTWVALPLRAVGSMPLTAYSAHIVVWAFTRPPDEPGVFELDAYRDLDPFWPMTLGIIAACTVWALAVGRGPLETGIDALARAAVRGRTDEQVAGMRPDKLER
;
A
#
# COMPACT_ATOMS: atom_id res chain seq x y z
N MET A 1 -39.32 -6.56 20.82
CA MET A 1 -38.87 -5.41 19.98
C MET A 1 -37.34 -5.24 19.97
N THR A 2 -36.53 -6.31 20.01
CA THR A 2 -35.06 -6.19 20.13
C THR A 2 -34.23 -7.12 19.23
N SER A 3 -34.87 -7.86 18.31
CA SER A 3 -34.17 -8.75 17.36
C SER A 3 -34.02 -8.16 15.95
N GLY A 4 -34.91 -7.27 15.51
CA GLY A 4 -34.95 -6.79 14.12
C GLY A 4 -33.80 -5.89 13.68
N TRP A 5 -33.29 -5.01 14.56
CA TRP A 5 -32.22 -4.06 14.22
C TRP A 5 -30.83 -4.71 14.08
N ARG A 6 -30.59 -5.84 14.75
CA ARG A 6 -29.32 -6.57 14.67
C ARG A 6 -29.17 -7.36 13.36
N GLU A 7 -30.28 -7.66 12.69
CA GLU A 7 -30.31 -8.40 11.40
C GLU A 7 -30.45 -7.49 10.17
N THR A 8 -31.05 -6.31 10.30
CA THR A 8 -31.23 -5.36 9.17
C THR A 8 -29.99 -4.51 8.89
N LEU A 9 -29.12 -4.27 9.88
CA LEU A 9 -27.78 -3.71 9.71
C LEU A 9 -26.78 -4.77 9.28
N ARG A 10 -27.06 -5.29 8.09
CA ARG A 10 -26.15 -5.91 7.15
C ARG A 10 -24.80 -5.18 7.10
N MET A 11 -23.92 -5.57 8.01
CA MET A 11 -22.46 -5.54 8.09
C MET A 11 -21.72 -5.95 6.78
N ARG A 12 -22.19 -5.50 5.61
CA ARG A 12 -22.07 -6.22 4.32
C ARG A 12 -20.80 -6.02 3.52
N ALA A 13 -20.01 -4.99 3.82
CA ALA A 13 -18.72 -4.79 3.16
C ALA A 13 -17.56 -5.06 4.12
N LEU A 14 -17.54 -4.42 5.30
CA LEU A 14 -16.43 -4.52 6.26
C LEU A 14 -16.26 -5.92 6.88
N PHE A 15 -17.35 -6.63 7.14
CA PHE A 15 -17.34 -7.94 7.81
C PHE A 15 -17.64 -9.09 6.84
N ALA A 16 -17.40 -8.90 5.54
CA ALA A 16 -17.56 -9.98 4.57
C ALA A 16 -16.66 -11.16 4.98
N PRO A 17 -17.16 -12.41 5.02
CA PRO A 17 -16.39 -13.57 5.51
C PRO A 17 -15.04 -13.78 4.79
N SER A 18 -14.93 -13.25 3.57
CA SER A 18 -13.71 -13.30 2.75
C SER A 18 -12.67 -12.24 3.11
N ARG A 19 -12.97 -11.25 3.96
CA ARG A 19 -12.00 -10.25 4.43
C ARG A 19 -11.16 -10.77 5.59
N ILE A 20 -10.02 -10.10 5.77
CA ILE A 20 -9.11 -10.33 6.90
C ILE A 20 -8.98 -8.99 7.59
N ASP A 21 -9.65 -8.85 8.72
CA ASP A 21 -9.78 -7.59 9.47
C ASP A 21 -8.42 -6.92 9.75
N GLY A 22 -7.41 -7.70 10.10
CA GLY A 22 -6.07 -7.19 10.36
C GLY A 22 -5.37 -6.61 9.14
N VAL A 23 -5.70 -7.06 7.92
CA VAL A 23 -5.16 -6.46 6.70
C VAL A 23 -5.78 -5.08 6.48
N ASP A 24 -7.07 -4.93 6.77
CA ASP A 24 -7.74 -3.63 6.69
C ASP A 24 -7.22 -2.69 7.81
N LEU A 25 -6.97 -3.19 9.02
CA LEU A 25 -6.32 -2.40 10.08
C LEU A 25 -4.94 -1.91 9.64
N ALA A 26 -4.09 -2.80 9.12
CA ALA A 26 -2.76 -2.45 8.64
C ALA A 26 -2.81 -1.42 7.50
N ARG A 27 -3.79 -1.51 6.59
CA ARG A 27 -4.00 -0.48 5.55
C ARG A 27 -4.43 0.85 6.14
N GLY A 28 -5.30 0.84 7.16
CA GLY A 28 -5.71 2.05 7.86
C GLY A 28 -4.54 2.76 8.52
N LEU A 29 -3.68 2.00 9.22
CA LEU A 29 -2.44 2.52 9.81
C LEU A 29 -1.47 3.06 8.75
N ALA A 30 -1.33 2.37 7.61
CA ALA A 30 -0.50 2.84 6.50
C ALA A 30 -1.00 4.19 5.93
N VAL A 31 -2.32 4.35 5.79
CA VAL A 31 -2.92 5.63 5.36
C VAL A 31 -2.64 6.72 6.39
N VAL A 32 -2.89 6.47 7.68
CA VAL A 32 -2.59 7.46 8.74
C VAL A 32 -1.10 7.84 8.77
N GLY A 33 -0.20 6.87 8.65
CA GLY A 33 1.24 7.15 8.60
C GLY A 33 1.67 7.92 7.34
N MET A 34 0.95 7.80 6.24
CA MET A 34 1.20 8.57 5.02
C MET A 34 0.61 9.99 5.11
N LEU A 35 -0.54 10.16 5.77
CA LEU A 35 -1.03 11.49 6.16
C LEU A 35 -0.01 12.19 7.07
N ALA A 36 0.55 11.49 8.05
CA ALA A 36 1.58 12.04 8.91
C ALA A 36 2.81 12.52 8.11
N ALA A 37 3.31 11.70 7.17
CA ALA A 37 4.43 12.07 6.31
C ALA A 37 4.18 13.34 5.48
N HIS A 38 2.96 13.54 4.99
CA HIS A 38 2.63 14.75 4.25
C HIS A 38 2.40 15.98 5.14
N LEU A 39 1.85 15.79 6.35
CA LEU A 39 1.26 16.89 7.15
C LEU A 39 2.08 17.31 8.37
N VAL A 40 3.11 16.54 8.72
CA VAL A 40 3.96 16.78 9.88
C VAL A 40 5.41 16.93 9.42
N VAL A 41 6.16 17.82 10.05
CA VAL A 41 7.62 17.86 9.93
C VAL A 41 8.18 16.73 10.78
N ILE A 42 8.79 15.73 10.12
CA ILE A 42 9.41 14.60 10.81
C ILE A 42 10.93 14.77 10.61
N PRO A 43 11.71 15.01 11.68
CA PRO A 43 13.15 15.18 11.59
C PRO A 43 13.83 13.86 11.18
N ASP A 44 15.03 13.99 10.63
CA ASP A 44 15.90 12.85 10.39
C ASP A 44 16.30 12.20 11.72
N LEU A 45 16.35 10.87 11.73
CA LEU A 45 16.61 10.10 12.94
C LEU A 45 18.07 10.28 13.39
N ASP A 46 18.26 10.88 14.55
CA ASP A 46 19.52 10.92 15.29
C ASP A 46 19.42 10.02 16.53
N TRP A 47 20.18 8.93 16.53
CA TRP A 47 20.23 7.99 17.66
C TRP A 47 20.71 8.61 18.98
N SER A 48 21.37 9.77 18.91
CA SER A 48 21.83 10.52 20.09
C SER A 48 20.79 11.49 20.64
N ASP A 49 19.72 11.79 19.89
CA ASP A 49 18.64 12.68 20.29
C ASP A 49 17.26 11.98 20.29
N PRO A 50 16.71 11.63 21.48
CA PRO A 50 15.39 11.03 21.61
C PRO A 50 14.24 11.84 20.99
N SER A 51 14.41 13.15 20.77
CA SER A 51 13.38 14.00 20.17
C SER A 51 13.16 13.70 18.67
N THR A 52 14.11 13.02 18.03
CA THR A 52 14.06 12.63 16.60
C THR A 52 13.53 11.21 16.36
N TYR A 53 13.09 10.52 17.43
CA TYR A 53 12.69 9.13 17.34
C TYR A 53 11.36 8.92 16.59
N ASP A 54 10.61 9.97 16.32
CA ASP A 54 9.51 9.96 15.37
C ASP A 54 9.99 9.69 13.92
N GLY A 55 11.23 10.07 13.60
CA GLY A 55 11.97 9.67 12.40
C GLY A 55 12.06 8.15 12.20
N LEU A 56 11.96 7.35 13.28
CA LEU A 56 11.90 5.90 13.20
C LEU A 56 10.65 5.41 12.45
N VAL A 57 9.59 6.20 12.30
CA VAL A 57 8.38 5.78 11.56
C VAL A 57 8.34 6.43 10.16
N HIS A 58 9.27 7.34 9.87
CA HIS A 58 9.36 8.06 8.60
C HIS A 58 9.60 7.09 7.42
N GLY A 59 8.92 7.31 6.30
CA GLY A 59 8.99 6.46 5.09
C GLY A 59 8.36 5.06 5.18
N ARG A 60 8.29 4.44 6.37
CA ARG A 60 7.82 3.05 6.56
C ARG A 60 6.36 2.81 6.21
N SER A 61 5.52 3.85 6.31
CA SER A 61 4.09 3.79 5.98
C SER A 61 3.84 3.48 4.49
N SER A 62 4.66 4.04 3.60
CA SER A 62 4.57 3.85 2.15
C SER A 62 4.97 2.42 1.71
N ILE A 63 6.01 1.86 2.34
CA ILE A 63 6.46 0.46 2.13
C ILE A 63 5.44 -0.54 2.70
N LEU A 64 4.85 -0.23 3.86
CA LEU A 64 3.72 -1.00 4.39
C LEU A 64 2.54 -0.98 3.42
N PHE A 65 2.22 0.18 2.83
CA PHE A 65 1.17 0.30 1.82
C PHE A 65 1.47 -0.60 0.60
N ALA A 66 2.72 -0.60 0.10
CA ALA A 66 3.12 -1.39 -1.07
C ALA A 66 3.05 -2.90 -0.81
N THR A 67 3.50 -3.31 0.37
CA THR A 67 3.40 -4.69 0.84
C THR A 67 1.93 -5.12 0.96
N LEU A 68 1.06 -4.27 1.50
CA LEU A 68 -0.38 -4.53 1.61
C LEU A 68 -1.09 -4.59 0.26
N ALA A 69 -0.66 -3.82 -0.73
CA ALA A 69 -1.14 -3.96 -2.10
C ALA A 69 -0.81 -5.37 -2.65
N GLY A 70 0.41 -5.85 -2.41
CA GLY A 70 0.82 -7.23 -2.67
C GLY A 70 -0.07 -8.27 -1.97
N VAL A 71 -0.33 -8.10 -0.67
CA VAL A 71 -1.24 -8.97 0.09
C VAL A 71 -2.62 -9.01 -0.56
N SER A 72 -3.14 -7.85 -0.96
CA SER A 72 -4.46 -7.71 -1.60
C SER A 72 -4.52 -8.46 -2.93
N ILE A 73 -3.49 -8.29 -3.77
CA ILE A 73 -3.36 -8.98 -5.06
C ILE A 73 -3.28 -10.49 -4.84
N GLY A 74 -2.47 -10.96 -3.88
CA GLY A 74 -2.32 -12.37 -3.54
C GLY A 74 -3.64 -12.99 -3.06
N LEU A 75 -4.39 -12.30 -2.18
CA LEU A 75 -5.69 -12.77 -1.70
C LEU A 75 -6.72 -12.87 -2.84
N ILE A 76 -6.82 -11.85 -3.70
CA ILE A 76 -7.79 -11.81 -4.81
C ILE A 76 -7.45 -12.84 -5.90
N SER A 77 -6.17 -13.16 -6.08
CA SER A 77 -5.71 -14.14 -7.07
C SER A 77 -5.58 -15.57 -6.52
N GLY A 78 -6.27 -15.89 -5.42
CA GLY A 78 -6.45 -17.27 -4.93
C GLY A 78 -5.90 -17.56 -3.53
N GLY A 79 -5.30 -16.58 -2.84
CA GLY A 79 -4.72 -16.79 -1.52
C GLY A 79 -3.77 -18.00 -1.51
N PRO A 80 -3.92 -18.98 -0.61
CA PRO A 80 -3.04 -20.16 -0.53
C PRO A 80 -3.03 -21.06 -1.76
N ALA A 81 -4.09 -21.03 -2.57
CA ALA A 81 -4.23 -21.84 -3.79
C ALA A 81 -4.37 -20.92 -5.01
N PRO A 82 -3.26 -20.56 -5.68
CA PRO A 82 -3.28 -19.66 -6.83
C PRO A 82 -4.26 -20.12 -7.93
N LEU A 83 -4.99 -19.17 -8.51
CA LEU A 83 -5.93 -19.45 -9.60
C LEU A 83 -5.20 -19.95 -10.85
N ARG A 84 -5.89 -20.74 -11.67
CA ARG A 84 -5.40 -21.26 -12.96
C ARG A 84 -6.42 -21.09 -14.08
N GLY A 85 -5.96 -21.22 -15.33
CA GLY A 85 -6.80 -21.16 -16.54
C GLY A 85 -7.56 -19.83 -16.69
N ALA A 86 -8.77 -19.90 -17.23
CA ALA A 86 -9.59 -18.73 -17.54
C ALA A 86 -9.87 -17.80 -16.34
N ARG A 87 -9.94 -18.34 -15.12
CA ARG A 87 -10.11 -17.54 -13.89
C ARG A 87 -8.89 -16.67 -13.61
N LEU A 88 -7.68 -17.21 -13.82
CA LEU A 88 -6.43 -16.45 -13.68
C LEU A 88 -6.34 -15.36 -14.74
N GLU A 89 -6.67 -15.67 -15.99
CA GLU A 89 -6.70 -14.71 -17.10
C GLU A 89 -7.64 -13.54 -16.81
N THR A 90 -8.85 -13.84 -16.30
CA THR A 90 -9.84 -12.82 -15.93
C THR A 90 -9.32 -11.92 -14.81
N VAL A 91 -8.72 -12.49 -13.75
CA VAL A 91 -8.14 -11.71 -12.64
C VAL A 91 -6.95 -10.88 -13.12
N ARG A 92 -6.10 -11.42 -13.98
CA ARG A 92 -4.97 -10.71 -14.58
C ARG A 92 -5.45 -9.51 -15.39
N ALA A 93 -6.40 -9.69 -16.31
CA ALA A 93 -6.93 -8.62 -17.13
C ALA A 93 -7.62 -7.55 -16.26
N ARG A 94 -8.39 -7.94 -15.24
CA ARG A 94 -8.98 -6.99 -14.29
C ARG A 94 -7.94 -6.21 -13.50
N LEU A 95 -6.84 -6.85 -13.10
CA LEU A 95 -5.73 -6.15 -12.41
C LEU A 95 -5.08 -5.11 -13.33
N LEU A 96 -4.89 -5.43 -14.62
CA LEU A 96 -4.35 -4.49 -15.61
C LEU A 96 -5.28 -3.29 -15.84
N VAL A 97 -6.60 -3.51 -15.91
CA VAL A 97 -7.58 -2.40 -16.00
C VAL A 97 -7.54 -1.54 -14.73
N ARG A 98 -7.43 -2.16 -13.55
CA ARG A 98 -7.28 -1.43 -12.28
C ARG A 98 -5.99 -0.61 -12.26
N ALA A 99 -4.88 -1.15 -12.76
CA ALA A 99 -3.63 -0.44 -12.88
C ALA A 99 -3.78 0.84 -13.71
N GLY A 100 -4.38 0.75 -14.91
CA GLY A 100 -4.64 1.92 -15.75
C GLY A 100 -5.56 2.94 -15.08
N ALA A 101 -6.62 2.50 -14.41
CA ALA A 101 -7.52 3.41 -13.69
C ALA A 101 -6.85 4.12 -12.51
N VAL A 102 -6.02 3.40 -11.75
CA VAL A 102 -5.22 3.97 -10.65
C VAL A 102 -4.20 4.97 -11.18
N TRP A 103 -3.56 4.69 -12.31
CA TRP A 103 -2.65 5.62 -12.97
C TRP A 103 -3.36 6.93 -13.34
N VAL A 104 -4.54 6.84 -13.99
CA VAL A 104 -5.35 8.02 -14.35
C VAL A 104 -5.71 8.84 -13.11
N VAL A 105 -6.17 8.19 -12.03
CA VAL A 105 -6.46 8.90 -10.77
C VAL A 105 -5.20 9.57 -10.22
N GLY A 106 -4.04 8.90 -10.27
CA GLY A 106 -2.75 9.46 -9.87
C GLY A 106 -2.39 10.72 -10.64
N VAL A 107 -2.46 10.67 -11.97
CA VAL A 107 -2.19 11.81 -12.84
C VAL A 107 -3.15 12.97 -12.56
N LEU A 108 -4.44 12.70 -12.38
CA LEU A 108 -5.41 13.73 -12.02
C LEU A 108 -5.11 14.40 -10.67
N LEU A 109 -4.61 13.65 -9.69
CA LEU A 109 -4.18 14.22 -8.40
C LEU A 109 -2.91 15.06 -8.54
N ILE A 110 -1.96 14.66 -9.40
CA ILE A 110 -0.76 15.44 -9.69
C ILE A 110 -1.14 16.81 -10.28
N PHE A 111 -2.15 16.87 -11.14
CA PHE A 111 -2.65 18.13 -11.70
C PHE A 111 -3.26 19.10 -10.67
N LEU A 112 -3.54 18.66 -9.43
CA LEU A 112 -3.94 19.56 -8.36
C LEU A 112 -2.76 20.43 -7.87
N GLY A 113 -1.53 20.07 -8.24
CA GLY A 113 -0.32 20.84 -7.94
C GLY A 113 0.01 20.91 -6.46
N VAL A 114 -0.43 19.92 -5.67
CA VAL A 114 -0.08 19.79 -4.25
C VAL A 114 1.37 19.30 -4.14
N PRO A 115 2.22 19.87 -3.26
CA PRO A 115 3.65 19.57 -3.16
C PRO A 115 3.91 18.24 -2.43
N VAL A 116 3.34 17.15 -2.94
CA VAL A 116 3.49 15.79 -2.42
C VAL A 116 3.71 14.81 -3.56
N TYR A 117 4.62 13.86 -3.37
CA TYR A 117 4.84 12.81 -4.36
C TYR A 117 3.66 11.84 -4.38
N VAL A 118 3.00 11.74 -5.53
CA VAL A 118 1.83 10.88 -5.68
C VAL A 118 2.28 9.45 -5.98
N ILE A 119 1.95 8.50 -5.11
CA ILE A 119 2.39 7.09 -5.22
C ILE A 119 1.64 6.27 -6.29
N LEU A 120 0.47 6.75 -6.73
CA LEU A 120 -0.45 5.98 -7.59
C LEU A 120 0.13 5.61 -8.97
N PRO A 121 0.88 6.48 -9.68
CA PRO A 121 1.51 6.08 -10.94
C PRO A 121 2.48 4.90 -10.78
N ALA A 122 3.31 4.91 -9.74
CA ALA A 122 4.19 3.78 -9.43
C ALA A 122 3.40 2.51 -9.14
N TYR A 123 2.26 2.63 -8.42
CA TYR A 123 1.37 1.50 -8.12
C TYR A 123 0.79 0.87 -9.37
N ALA A 124 0.44 1.67 -10.37
CA ALA A 124 -0.03 1.14 -11.64
C ALA A 124 1.04 0.26 -12.28
N ILE A 125 2.29 0.71 -12.32
CA ILE A 125 3.41 -0.08 -12.87
C ILE A 125 3.63 -1.35 -12.03
N LEU A 126 3.65 -1.23 -10.71
CA LEU A 126 3.77 -2.36 -9.79
C LEU A 126 2.63 -3.39 -9.97
N PHE A 127 1.41 -2.95 -10.27
CA PHE A 127 0.28 -3.84 -10.55
C PHE A 127 0.46 -4.58 -11.88
N VAL A 128 1.00 -3.91 -12.90
CA VAL A 128 1.36 -4.54 -14.18
C VAL A 128 2.43 -5.61 -13.96
N LEU A 129 3.49 -5.30 -13.21
CA LEU A 129 4.54 -6.26 -12.87
C LEU A 129 3.99 -7.45 -12.05
N ALA A 130 3.16 -7.18 -11.03
CA ALA A 130 2.51 -8.20 -10.22
C ALA A 130 1.56 -9.10 -11.02
N ALA A 131 0.97 -8.60 -12.11
CA ALA A 131 0.10 -9.36 -13.01
C ALA A 131 0.82 -10.56 -13.65
N ALA A 132 2.14 -10.46 -13.86
CA ALA A 132 2.99 -11.55 -14.35
C ALA A 132 3.18 -12.65 -13.30
N ALA A 133 3.24 -12.28 -12.01
CA ALA A 133 3.54 -13.18 -10.90
C ALA A 133 2.31 -13.85 -10.25
N LEU A 134 1.09 -13.63 -10.76
CA LEU A 134 -0.15 -14.10 -10.11
C LEU A 134 -0.24 -15.62 -9.94
N SER A 135 0.34 -16.41 -10.84
CA SER A 135 0.32 -17.88 -10.75
C SER A 135 1.38 -18.44 -9.81
N PHE A 136 2.29 -17.61 -9.30
CA PHE A 136 3.41 -18.09 -8.50
C PHE A 136 2.99 -18.48 -7.09
N ARG A 137 3.65 -19.52 -6.57
CA ARG A 137 3.51 -20.03 -5.20
C ARG A 137 4.26 -19.15 -4.20
N ALA A 138 3.91 -19.27 -2.92
CA ALA A 138 4.54 -18.52 -1.81
C ALA A 138 6.07 -18.52 -1.89
N ARG A 139 6.68 -19.71 -2.00
CA ARG A 139 8.15 -19.87 -2.04
C ARG A 139 8.79 -19.08 -3.18
N THR A 140 8.20 -19.12 -4.38
CA THR A 140 8.74 -18.40 -5.54
C THR A 140 8.64 -16.90 -5.35
N LEU A 141 7.51 -16.40 -4.84
CA LEU A 141 7.30 -14.98 -4.58
C LEU A 141 8.25 -14.44 -3.50
N LEU A 142 8.44 -15.19 -2.40
CA LEU A 142 9.32 -14.78 -1.31
C LEU A 142 10.80 -14.84 -1.70
N ILE A 143 11.22 -15.85 -2.48
CA ILE A 143 12.59 -15.88 -3.03
C ILE A 143 12.80 -14.72 -4.00
N ALA A 144 11.86 -14.47 -4.90
CA ALA A 144 11.95 -13.34 -5.83
C ALA A 144 11.99 -12.00 -5.07
N ALA A 145 11.15 -11.82 -4.05
CA ALA A 145 11.18 -10.64 -3.19
C ALA A 145 12.53 -10.45 -2.50
N ALA A 146 13.12 -11.51 -1.94
CA ALA A 146 14.43 -11.45 -1.30
C ALA A 146 15.55 -11.13 -2.30
N VAL A 147 15.57 -11.81 -3.46
CA VAL A 147 16.58 -11.58 -4.50
C VAL A 147 16.49 -10.17 -5.05
N ILE A 148 15.29 -9.69 -5.39
CA ILE A 148 15.09 -8.33 -5.90
C ILE A 148 15.40 -7.31 -4.80
N GLY A 149 14.92 -7.53 -3.57
CA GLY A 149 15.17 -6.60 -2.47
C GLY A 149 16.66 -6.43 -2.15
N VAL A 150 17.47 -7.46 -2.40
CA VAL A 150 18.93 -7.36 -2.27
C VAL A 150 19.57 -6.75 -3.51
N LEU A 151 19.18 -7.16 -4.72
CA LEU A 151 19.90 -6.81 -5.94
C LEU A 151 19.45 -5.52 -6.60
N ALA A 152 18.17 -5.12 -6.47
CA ALA A 152 17.60 -3.95 -7.14
C ALA A 152 18.12 -2.59 -6.63
N PRO A 153 18.48 -2.40 -5.34
CA PRO A 153 19.06 -1.14 -4.86
C PRO A 153 20.31 -0.69 -5.63
N PHE A 154 21.13 -1.63 -6.11
CA PHE A 154 22.38 -1.35 -6.83
C PHE A 154 22.17 -0.68 -8.21
N PRO A 155 21.43 -1.29 -9.16
CA PRO A 155 21.11 -0.63 -10.41
C PRO A 155 20.20 0.58 -10.18
N GLN A 156 19.35 0.59 -9.14
CA GLN A 156 18.53 1.76 -8.81
C GLN A 156 19.40 2.97 -8.50
N ALA A 157 20.36 2.85 -7.57
CA ALA A 157 21.29 3.93 -7.23
C ALA A 157 22.07 4.44 -8.45
N ALA A 158 22.49 3.52 -9.35
CA ALA A 158 23.17 3.91 -10.58
C ALA A 158 22.26 4.67 -11.56
N ILE A 159 20.96 4.36 -11.61
CA ILE A 159 19.99 5.09 -12.44
C ILE A 159 19.67 6.45 -11.81
N ASP A 160 19.54 6.53 -10.49
CA ASP A 160 19.24 7.78 -9.78
C ASP A 160 20.38 8.79 -9.88
N ALA A 161 21.62 8.32 -9.99
CA ALA A 161 22.80 9.16 -10.24
C ALA A 161 22.87 9.78 -11.65
N LEU A 162 21.96 9.44 -12.57
CA LEU A 162 21.94 10.02 -13.91
C LEU A 162 21.48 11.48 -13.86
N SER A 163 22.27 12.38 -14.45
CA SER A 163 21.95 13.82 -14.55
C SER A 163 20.65 14.14 -15.30
N PHE A 164 20.09 13.17 -16.01
CA PHE A 164 18.77 13.28 -16.65
C PHE A 164 17.68 13.65 -15.65
N TRP A 165 17.71 13.11 -14.43
CA TRP A 165 16.69 13.36 -13.40
C TRP A 165 16.72 14.78 -12.85
N SER A 166 17.80 15.53 -13.06
CA SER A 166 17.89 16.95 -12.71
C SER A 166 17.40 17.90 -13.81
N THR A 167 16.87 17.35 -14.92
CA THR A 167 16.31 18.13 -16.02
C THR A 167 14.79 18.24 -15.90
N PRO A 168 14.14 19.30 -16.44
CA PRO A 168 12.69 19.41 -16.43
C PRO A 168 11.97 18.20 -17.05
N ALA A 169 12.53 17.63 -18.12
CA ALA A 169 11.99 16.42 -18.75
C ALA A 169 12.12 15.18 -17.85
N GLY A 170 13.18 15.11 -17.04
CA GLY A 170 13.38 14.08 -16.03
C GLY A 170 12.36 14.20 -14.90
N ASP A 171 12.11 15.41 -14.40
CA ASP A 171 11.10 15.68 -13.37
C ASP A 171 9.68 15.35 -13.86
N ASP A 172 9.32 15.77 -15.08
CA ASP A 172 8.03 15.46 -15.69
C ASP A 172 7.83 13.94 -15.83
N LEU A 173 8.87 13.23 -16.30
CA LEU A 173 8.83 11.79 -16.43
C LEU A 173 8.74 11.10 -15.05
N SER A 174 9.53 11.56 -14.08
CA SER A 174 9.53 11.07 -12.70
C SER A 174 8.13 11.12 -12.12
N ASN A 175 7.45 12.26 -12.23
CA ASN A 175 6.08 12.43 -11.76
C ASN A 175 5.09 11.54 -12.52
N ALA A 176 5.22 11.42 -13.84
CA ALA A 176 4.30 10.64 -14.67
C ALA A 176 4.36 9.12 -14.40
N ILE A 177 5.52 8.60 -14.01
CA ILE A 177 5.71 7.17 -13.71
C ILE A 177 5.80 6.88 -12.20
N GLY A 178 5.89 7.92 -11.37
CA GLY A 178 6.08 7.82 -9.93
C GLY A 178 7.48 7.32 -9.55
N TRP A 179 8.53 7.84 -10.19
CA TRP A 179 9.91 7.37 -10.00
C TRP A 179 10.42 7.54 -8.57
N HIS A 180 9.91 8.52 -7.81
CA HIS A 180 10.13 8.67 -6.35
C HIS A 180 9.76 7.42 -5.53
N TYR A 181 9.00 6.49 -6.11
CA TYR A 181 8.69 5.18 -5.56
C TYR A 181 9.21 4.09 -6.53
N PRO A 182 10.53 3.86 -6.59
CA PRO A 182 11.14 3.18 -7.72
C PRO A 182 10.67 1.73 -7.83
N PHE A 183 9.86 1.48 -8.86
CA PHE A 183 9.18 0.21 -9.07
C PHE A 183 10.16 -0.97 -9.29
N LEU A 184 11.41 -0.70 -9.66
CA LEU A 184 12.48 -1.70 -9.77
C LEU A 184 12.78 -2.36 -8.42
N THR A 185 12.91 -1.57 -7.37
CA THR A 185 13.15 -2.04 -5.99
C THR A 185 11.82 -2.40 -5.31
N TRP A 186 10.79 -1.57 -5.50
CA TRP A 186 9.53 -1.68 -4.75
C TRP A 186 8.68 -2.89 -5.13
N ILE A 187 8.91 -3.50 -6.30
CA ILE A 187 8.28 -4.78 -6.64
C ILE A 187 8.63 -5.88 -5.63
N ALA A 188 9.78 -5.80 -4.95
CA ALA A 188 10.14 -6.70 -3.86
C ALA A 188 9.08 -6.71 -2.74
N PHE A 189 8.59 -5.54 -2.33
CA PHE A 189 7.56 -5.40 -1.29
C PHE A 189 6.22 -5.99 -1.72
N VAL A 190 5.82 -5.73 -2.96
CA VAL A 190 4.58 -6.28 -3.54
C VAL A 190 4.66 -7.80 -3.62
N LEU A 191 5.79 -8.36 -4.06
CA LEU A 191 6.01 -9.81 -4.12
C LEU A 191 6.05 -10.43 -2.72
N ALA A 192 6.69 -9.77 -1.74
CA ALA A 192 6.69 -10.20 -0.34
C ALA A 192 5.27 -10.27 0.22
N GLY A 193 4.46 -9.23 -0.02
CA GLY A 193 3.04 -9.19 0.35
C GLY A 193 2.21 -10.28 -0.33
N MET A 194 2.40 -10.49 -1.64
CA MET A 194 1.75 -11.59 -2.35
C MET A 194 2.15 -12.94 -1.74
N GLY A 195 3.43 -13.14 -1.45
CA GLY A 195 3.97 -14.32 -0.78
C GLY A 195 3.35 -14.55 0.59
N ALA A 196 3.21 -13.51 1.41
CA ALA A 196 2.53 -13.54 2.71
C ALA A 196 1.07 -13.97 2.57
N ALA A 197 0.34 -13.46 1.57
CA ALA A 197 -1.02 -13.90 1.27
C ALA A 197 -1.10 -15.38 0.83
N ARG A 198 -0.07 -15.89 0.13
CA ARG A 198 0.03 -17.31 -0.25
C ARG A 198 0.32 -18.25 0.93
N LEU A 199 0.86 -17.74 2.05
CA LEU A 199 1.11 -18.53 3.27
C LEU A 199 -0.14 -18.73 4.15
N ASP A 200 -1.29 -18.23 3.71
CA ASP A 200 -2.55 -18.19 4.47
C ASP A 200 -2.49 -17.36 5.76
N LEU A 201 -2.89 -16.09 5.67
CA LEU A 201 -3.02 -15.22 6.84
C LEU A 201 -4.11 -15.66 7.84
N ARG A 202 -5.01 -16.59 7.45
CA ARG A 202 -6.01 -17.16 8.36
C ARG A 202 -5.45 -18.30 9.20
N ALA A 203 -4.35 -18.94 8.77
CA ALA A 203 -3.70 -19.99 9.54
C ALA A 203 -3.19 -19.45 10.89
N ARG A 204 -3.18 -20.30 11.92
CA ARG A 204 -2.78 -19.87 13.28
C ARG A 204 -1.34 -19.36 13.33
N ALA A 205 -0.42 -20.04 12.63
CA ALA A 205 1.01 -19.78 12.68
C ALA A 205 1.47 -18.61 11.78
N THR A 206 0.85 -18.40 10.62
CA THR A 206 1.36 -17.46 9.60
C THR A 206 1.51 -16.02 10.10
N PRO A 207 0.55 -15.42 10.83
CA PRO A 207 0.73 -14.07 11.36
C PRO A 207 1.88 -13.95 12.37
N TRP A 208 2.12 -14.98 13.18
CA TRP A 208 3.28 -15.03 14.08
C TRP A 208 4.59 -15.12 13.31
N LEU A 209 4.65 -15.96 12.27
CA LEU A 209 5.83 -16.06 11.41
C LEU A 209 6.15 -14.72 10.73
N LEU A 210 5.13 -14.01 10.23
CA LEU A 210 5.31 -12.67 9.65
C LEU A 210 5.75 -11.65 10.69
N ALA A 211 5.12 -11.64 11.88
CA ALA A 211 5.49 -10.76 12.98
C ALA A 211 6.97 -10.94 13.37
N LEU A 212 7.38 -12.19 13.63
CA LEU A 212 8.72 -12.50 14.10
C LEU A 212 9.79 -12.33 13.01
N ALA A 213 9.58 -12.90 11.81
CA ALA A 213 10.54 -12.75 10.72
C ALA A 213 10.65 -11.28 10.27
N GLY A 214 9.53 -10.57 10.22
CA GLY A 214 9.50 -9.13 9.93
C GLY A 214 10.26 -8.32 10.98
N ALA A 215 10.04 -8.59 12.27
CA ALA A 215 10.77 -7.93 13.35
C ALA A 215 12.29 -8.21 13.28
N THR A 216 12.69 -9.45 12.98
CA THR A 216 14.10 -9.79 12.77
C THR A 216 14.72 -9.01 11.61
N LEU A 217 14.03 -8.90 10.47
CA LEU A 217 14.50 -8.11 9.33
C LEU A 217 14.54 -6.61 9.64
N ALA A 218 13.55 -6.08 10.37
CA ALA A 218 13.51 -4.69 10.80
C ALA A 218 14.71 -4.33 11.68
N ILE A 219 15.01 -5.19 12.66
CA ILE A 219 16.19 -5.04 13.53
C ILE A 219 17.47 -5.18 12.70
N ALA A 220 17.56 -6.17 11.80
CA ALA A 220 18.74 -6.36 10.97
C ALA A 220 19.03 -5.14 10.08
N GLY A 221 18.03 -4.57 9.40
CA GLY A 221 18.19 -3.36 8.60
C GLY A 221 18.67 -2.18 9.44
N THR A 222 18.08 -1.99 10.63
CA THR A 222 18.48 -0.93 11.57
C THR A 222 19.92 -1.10 12.06
N VAL A 223 20.31 -2.33 12.42
CA VAL A 223 21.67 -2.62 12.90
C VAL A 223 22.70 -2.46 11.78
N LEU A 224 22.36 -2.88 10.56
CA LEU A 224 23.24 -2.70 9.40
C LEU A 224 23.43 -1.23 9.07
N ASP A 225 22.35 -0.43 9.12
CA ASP A 225 22.40 1.00 8.90
C ASP A 225 23.27 1.72 9.94
N ILE A 226 23.11 1.39 11.24
CA ILE A 226 23.98 1.94 12.30
C ILE A 226 25.44 1.52 12.10
N ALA A 227 25.70 0.25 11.78
CA ALA A 227 27.05 -0.28 11.66
C ALA A 227 27.80 0.26 10.44
N TRP A 228 27.09 0.46 9.33
CA TRP A 228 27.68 0.87 8.05
C TRP A 228 27.62 2.38 7.82
N GLY A 229 26.53 3.04 8.26
CA GLY A 229 26.37 4.49 8.21
C GLY A 229 27.42 5.25 9.01
N ALA A 230 28.01 4.61 10.03
CA ALA A 230 29.18 5.14 10.74
C ALA A 230 30.49 5.16 9.91
N SER A 231 30.51 4.52 8.73
CA SER A 231 31.72 4.29 7.93
C SER A 231 31.79 5.02 6.59
N GLU A 232 30.70 5.60 6.07
CA GLU A 232 30.66 6.29 4.77
C GLU A 232 30.15 7.74 4.87
N SER A 233 30.64 8.62 3.98
CA SER A 233 30.02 9.93 3.73
C SER A 233 28.67 9.73 3.04
N SER A 234 27.59 9.99 3.77
CA SER A 234 26.18 9.89 3.38
C SER A 234 25.88 10.50 2.00
N GLY A 235 25.13 9.78 1.15
CA GLY A 235 24.32 10.40 0.10
C GLY A 235 24.09 9.63 -1.20
N GLU A 236 25.02 8.76 -1.63
CA GLU A 236 24.97 8.20 -3.00
C GLU A 236 25.25 6.70 -3.09
N THR A 237 25.23 5.98 -1.96
CA THR A 237 25.55 4.55 -1.95
C THR A 237 24.30 3.69 -1.80
N PRO A 238 24.26 2.48 -2.38
CA PRO A 238 23.14 1.56 -2.20
C PRO A 238 23.05 1.01 -0.76
N TRP A 239 23.95 1.42 0.14
CA TRP A 239 24.12 0.94 1.51
C TRP A 239 23.58 1.94 2.52
N THR A 240 22.31 2.32 2.39
CA THR A 240 21.65 3.30 3.26
C THR A 240 20.30 2.79 3.77
N GLY A 241 19.97 3.18 4.99
CA GLY A 241 18.66 3.02 5.65
C GLY A 241 17.81 4.29 5.64
N GLU A 242 18.28 5.36 5.02
CA GLU A 242 17.56 6.64 4.89
C GLU A 242 16.18 6.43 4.27
N ALA A 243 15.19 7.14 4.80
CA ALA A 243 13.82 7.05 4.33
C ALA A 243 13.72 7.50 2.86
N HIS A 244 13.02 6.72 2.04
CA HIS A 244 12.82 6.94 0.61
C HIS A 244 14.07 6.83 -0.28
N SER A 245 15.22 6.44 0.28
CA SER A 245 16.46 6.23 -0.49
C SER A 245 16.39 5.02 -1.42
N SER A 246 15.50 4.06 -1.14
CA SER A 246 15.50 2.73 -1.78
C SER A 246 16.81 1.97 -1.61
N GLY A 247 17.59 2.33 -0.59
CA GLY A 247 18.81 1.65 -0.19
C GLY A 247 18.55 0.28 0.41
N LEU A 248 19.58 -0.56 0.41
CA LEU A 248 19.48 -1.95 0.85
C LEU A 248 18.99 -2.08 2.30
N PHE A 249 19.48 -1.22 3.20
CA PHE A 249 19.11 -1.30 4.62
C PHE A 249 17.68 -0.81 4.84
N GLU A 250 17.23 0.18 4.07
CA GLU A 250 15.82 0.59 4.07
C GLU A 250 14.93 -0.56 3.58
N VAL A 251 15.29 -1.20 2.47
CA VAL A 251 14.51 -2.32 1.91
C VAL A 251 14.37 -3.46 2.90
N VAL A 252 15.45 -3.85 3.57
CA VAL A 252 15.44 -4.90 4.59
C VAL A 252 14.67 -4.46 5.84
N GLY A 253 15.00 -3.27 6.36
CA GLY A 253 14.46 -2.73 7.60
C GLY A 253 12.95 -2.42 7.50
N SER A 254 12.59 -1.56 6.56
CA SER A 254 11.21 -1.12 6.33
C SER A 254 10.33 -2.22 5.73
N GLY A 255 10.89 -3.09 4.87
CA GLY A 255 10.20 -4.29 4.41
C GLY A 255 9.90 -5.27 5.55
N GLY A 256 10.86 -5.46 6.46
CA GLY A 256 10.68 -6.23 7.70
C GLY A 256 9.60 -5.62 8.60
N PHE A 257 9.65 -4.31 8.82
CA PHE A 257 8.63 -3.58 9.58
C PHE A 257 7.24 -3.78 9.00
N ALA A 258 7.09 -3.68 7.67
CA ALA A 258 5.82 -3.89 6.99
C ALA A 258 5.25 -5.30 7.23
N LEU A 259 6.07 -6.35 7.07
CA LEU A 259 5.65 -7.73 7.35
C LEU A 259 5.27 -7.92 8.83
N SER A 260 6.02 -7.29 9.73
CA SER A 260 5.76 -7.35 11.16
C SER A 260 4.42 -6.72 11.51
N MET A 261 4.17 -5.50 11.02
CA MET A 261 2.91 -4.79 11.21
C MET A 261 1.71 -5.56 10.67
N ILE A 262 1.82 -6.18 9.50
CA ILE A 262 0.76 -7.03 8.93
C ILE A 262 0.46 -8.20 9.88
N GLY A 263 1.49 -8.90 10.34
CA GLY A 263 1.35 -10.02 11.28
C GLY A 263 0.66 -9.61 12.58
N LEU A 264 1.14 -8.52 13.20
CA LEU A 264 0.60 -7.99 14.46
C LEU A 264 -0.84 -7.51 14.32
N CYS A 265 -1.18 -6.79 13.24
CA CYS A 265 -2.57 -6.36 13.00
C CYS A 265 -3.52 -7.54 12.83
N VAL A 266 -3.09 -8.61 12.14
CA VAL A 266 -3.88 -9.84 12.02
C VAL A 266 -4.05 -10.53 13.37
N LEU A 267 -3.02 -10.56 14.22
CA LEU A 267 -3.12 -11.11 15.57
C LEU A 267 -4.04 -10.28 16.47
N LEU A 268 -3.91 -8.95 16.45
CA LEU A 268 -4.74 -8.04 17.23
C LEU A 268 -6.23 -8.17 16.87
N CYS A 269 -6.54 -8.26 15.58
CA CYS A 269 -7.91 -8.44 15.10
C CYS A 269 -8.50 -9.83 15.38
N ARG A 270 -7.74 -10.79 15.92
CA ARG A 270 -8.28 -12.06 16.47
C ARG A 270 -8.80 -11.91 17.90
N THR A 271 -8.57 -10.76 18.54
CA THR A 271 -9.03 -10.45 19.89
C THR A 271 -10.22 -9.49 19.85
N PRO A 272 -10.89 -9.22 20.99
CA PRO A 272 -11.95 -8.20 21.05
C PRO A 272 -11.52 -6.79 20.63
N LEU A 273 -10.20 -6.49 20.59
CA LEU A 273 -9.64 -5.23 20.12
C LEU A 273 -10.00 -4.93 18.65
N THR A 274 -10.44 -5.93 17.88
CA THR A 274 -10.93 -5.74 16.51
C THR A 274 -12.05 -4.70 16.40
N TRP A 275 -12.88 -4.56 17.46
CA TRP A 275 -13.97 -3.60 17.53
C TRP A 275 -13.49 -2.19 17.84
N VAL A 276 -12.48 -2.06 18.69
CA VAL A 276 -11.83 -0.77 18.98
C VAL A 276 -11.11 -0.26 17.72
N ALA A 277 -10.49 -1.16 16.97
CA ALA A 277 -9.79 -0.87 15.72
C ALA A 277 -10.73 -0.55 14.53
N LEU A 278 -12.05 -0.59 14.71
CA LEU A 278 -13.02 -0.45 13.64
C LEU A 278 -12.88 0.84 12.82
N PRO A 279 -12.66 2.03 13.41
CA PRO A 279 -12.51 3.25 12.62
C PRO A 279 -11.29 3.20 11.67
N LEU A 280 -10.16 2.68 12.15
CA LEU A 280 -8.97 2.51 11.32
C LEU A 280 -9.17 1.42 10.24
N ARG A 281 -9.86 0.32 10.59
CA ARG A 281 -10.26 -0.70 9.61
C ARG A 281 -11.17 -0.12 8.53
N ALA A 282 -12.04 0.82 8.87
CA ALA A 282 -12.91 1.49 7.91
C ALA A 282 -12.07 2.26 6.88
N VAL A 283 -11.08 3.05 7.32
CA VAL A 283 -10.11 3.72 6.44
C VAL A 283 -9.41 2.71 5.52
N GLY A 284 -8.85 1.65 6.10
CA GLY A 284 -8.11 0.65 5.31
C GLY A 284 -8.96 -0.25 4.40
N SER A 285 -10.28 -0.19 4.53
CA SER A 285 -11.23 -0.83 3.60
C SER A 285 -11.48 -0.01 2.32
N MET A 286 -11.10 1.28 2.34
CA MET A 286 -11.21 2.24 1.24
C MET A 286 -9.99 3.19 1.14
N PRO A 287 -8.76 2.63 1.04
CA PRO A 287 -7.55 3.42 1.15
C PRO A 287 -7.33 4.38 -0.03
N LEU A 288 -7.78 4.05 -1.24
CA LEU A 288 -7.66 4.93 -2.40
C LEU A 288 -8.59 6.14 -2.22
N THR A 289 -9.82 5.93 -1.75
CA THR A 289 -10.72 7.03 -1.41
C THR A 289 -10.11 7.93 -0.35
N ALA A 290 -9.63 7.35 0.76
CA ALA A 290 -9.04 8.12 1.86
C ALA A 290 -7.83 8.95 1.39
N TYR A 291 -6.94 8.33 0.60
CA TYR A 291 -5.79 8.98 0.00
C TYR A 291 -6.18 10.13 -0.94
N SER A 292 -7.02 9.88 -1.92
CA SER A 292 -7.41 10.91 -2.86
C SER A 292 -8.15 12.06 -2.18
N ALA A 293 -8.96 11.76 -1.15
CA ALA A 293 -9.67 12.78 -0.39
C ALA A 293 -8.70 13.71 0.36
N HIS A 294 -7.61 13.20 0.96
CA HIS A 294 -6.67 14.05 1.70
C HIS A 294 -5.93 15.02 0.76
N ILE A 295 -5.55 14.56 -0.43
CA ILE A 295 -4.91 15.41 -1.46
C ILE A 295 -5.89 16.48 -1.95
N VAL A 296 -7.13 16.10 -2.20
CA VAL A 296 -8.17 17.04 -2.65
C VAL A 296 -8.47 18.08 -1.56
N VAL A 297 -8.58 17.67 -0.30
CA VAL A 297 -8.77 18.61 0.82
C VAL A 297 -7.62 19.60 0.87
N TRP A 298 -6.37 19.12 0.84
CA TRP A 298 -5.18 19.98 0.80
C TRP A 298 -5.27 21.01 -0.32
N ALA A 299 -5.56 20.57 -1.55
CA ALA A 299 -5.63 21.45 -2.71
C ALA A 299 -6.62 22.62 -2.53
N PHE A 300 -7.67 22.44 -1.71
CA PHE A 300 -8.66 23.47 -1.42
C PHE A 300 -8.39 24.26 -0.13
N THR A 301 -7.59 23.73 0.80
CA THR A 301 -7.32 24.36 2.10
C THR A 301 -5.93 24.97 2.21
N ARG A 302 -5.07 24.81 1.19
CA ARG A 302 -3.73 25.42 1.18
C ARG A 302 -3.79 26.95 1.18
N PRO A 303 -2.86 27.61 1.90
CA PRO A 303 -2.75 29.07 1.85
C PRO A 303 -2.33 29.53 0.45
N PRO A 304 -2.59 30.80 0.07
CA PRO A 304 -2.10 31.36 -1.18
C PRO A 304 -0.57 31.37 -1.22
N ASP A 305 -0.01 31.28 -2.42
CA ASP A 305 1.44 31.24 -2.62
C ASP A 305 2.11 32.53 -2.10
N GLU A 306 3.00 32.39 -1.11
CA GLU A 306 3.79 33.49 -0.56
C GLU A 306 5.25 33.42 -1.05
N PRO A 307 5.81 34.51 -1.62
CA PRO A 307 7.19 34.50 -2.10
C PRO A 307 8.20 34.20 -0.99
N GLY A 308 9.03 33.17 -1.20
CA GLY A 308 10.11 32.78 -0.28
C GLY A 308 9.70 31.78 0.80
N VAL A 309 8.44 31.33 0.83
CA VAL A 309 7.97 30.27 1.72
C VAL A 309 7.71 29.02 0.88
N PHE A 310 8.23 27.87 1.30
CA PHE A 310 7.88 26.60 0.67
C PHE A 310 6.42 26.27 1.00
N GLU A 311 5.60 26.01 -0.02
CA GLU A 311 4.16 25.74 0.13
C GLU A 311 3.88 24.62 1.15
N LEU A 312 4.75 23.60 1.18
CA LEU A 312 4.66 22.49 2.12
C LEU A 312 4.78 22.96 3.58
N ASP A 313 5.69 23.89 3.88
CA ASP A 313 5.91 24.42 5.22
C ASP A 313 4.74 25.32 5.62
N ALA A 314 4.32 26.22 4.73
CA ALA A 314 3.16 27.09 4.95
C ALA A 314 1.88 26.29 5.27
N TYR A 315 1.69 25.14 4.62
CA TYR A 315 0.54 24.29 4.92
C TYR A 315 0.68 23.56 6.25
N ARG A 316 1.88 23.10 6.60
CA ARG A 316 2.15 22.41 7.88
C ARG A 316 1.97 23.34 9.08
N ASP A 317 2.28 24.63 8.93
CA ASP A 317 2.05 25.67 9.95
C ASP A 317 0.56 25.85 10.32
N LEU A 318 -0.36 25.35 9.51
CA LEU A 318 -1.80 25.34 9.82
C LEU A 318 -2.21 24.17 10.75
N ASP A 319 -1.26 23.34 11.19
CA ASP A 319 -1.48 22.11 11.94
C ASP A 319 -2.58 21.19 11.33
N PRO A 320 -2.54 20.88 10.02
CA PRO A 320 -3.63 20.19 9.33
C PRO A 320 -3.75 18.71 9.72
N PHE A 321 -2.73 18.14 10.38
CA PHE A 321 -2.64 16.70 10.64
C PHE A 321 -3.84 16.14 11.41
N TRP A 322 -4.11 16.65 12.62
CA TRP A 322 -5.21 16.15 13.45
C TRP A 322 -6.59 16.40 12.86
N PRO A 323 -6.97 17.62 12.43
CA PRO A 323 -8.30 17.85 11.87
C PRO A 323 -8.54 17.02 10.61
N MET A 324 -7.55 16.91 9.71
CA MET A 324 -7.71 16.13 8.49
C MET A 324 -7.75 14.62 8.78
N THR A 325 -6.87 14.11 9.64
CA THR A 325 -6.82 12.68 9.98
C THR A 325 -8.09 12.23 10.68
N LEU A 326 -8.55 12.98 11.69
CA LEU A 326 -9.80 12.66 12.39
C LEU A 326 -11.02 12.81 11.48
N GLY A 327 -11.03 13.84 10.61
CA GLY A 327 -12.07 14.03 9.60
C GLY A 327 -12.17 12.86 8.63
N ILE A 328 -11.04 12.39 8.10
CA ILE A 328 -10.98 11.23 7.20
C ILE A 328 -11.40 9.94 7.92
N ILE A 329 -10.91 9.70 9.14
CA ILE A 329 -11.32 8.53 9.94
C ILE A 329 -12.84 8.55 10.16
N ALA A 330 -13.40 9.68 10.57
CA ALA A 330 -14.83 9.82 10.79
C ALA A 330 -15.62 9.61 9.49
N ALA A 331 -15.22 10.27 8.40
CA ALA A 331 -15.88 10.17 7.10
C ALA A 331 -15.85 8.73 6.55
N CYS A 332 -14.69 8.06 6.56
CA CYS A 332 -14.56 6.67 6.15
C CYS A 332 -15.38 5.73 7.04
N THR A 333 -15.43 5.98 8.36
CA THR A 333 -16.22 5.18 9.30
C THR A 333 -17.70 5.30 9.02
N VAL A 334 -18.21 6.53 8.90
CA VAL A 334 -19.61 6.81 8.55
C VAL A 334 -19.96 6.18 7.21
N TRP A 335 -19.10 6.36 6.19
CA TRP A 335 -19.31 5.78 4.86
C TRP A 335 -19.33 4.25 4.88
N ALA A 336 -18.41 3.63 5.61
CA ALA A 336 -18.32 2.18 5.69
C ALA A 336 -19.53 1.56 6.40
N LEU A 337 -20.12 2.26 7.36
CA LEU A 337 -21.33 1.85 8.08
C LEU A 337 -22.61 2.13 7.29
N ALA A 338 -22.66 3.20 6.49
CA ALA A 338 -23.84 3.59 5.72
C ALA A 338 -23.90 2.95 4.32
N VAL A 339 -22.78 2.88 3.61
CA VAL A 339 -22.70 2.49 2.18
C VAL A 339 -21.85 1.24 1.97
N GLY A 340 -20.70 1.14 2.63
CA GLY A 340 -19.80 -0.02 2.56
C GLY A 340 -18.46 0.28 1.87
N ARG A 341 -18.27 -0.14 0.62
CA ARG A 341 -17.00 0.08 -0.11
C ARG A 341 -16.84 1.56 -0.47
N GLY A 342 -15.61 2.05 -0.49
CA GLY A 342 -15.33 3.43 -0.88
C GLY A 342 -15.73 3.74 -2.33
N PRO A 343 -16.05 5.01 -2.64
CA PRO A 343 -16.49 5.44 -3.96
C PRO A 343 -15.46 5.16 -5.07
N LEU A 344 -14.18 5.50 -4.88
CA LEU A 344 -13.15 5.25 -5.90
C LEU A 344 -12.91 3.75 -6.10
N GLU A 345 -12.86 2.99 -5.01
CA GLU A 345 -12.73 1.53 -5.08
C GLU A 345 -13.91 0.90 -5.82
N THR A 346 -15.12 1.41 -5.59
CA THR A 346 -16.34 0.93 -6.25
C THR A 346 -16.35 1.25 -7.73
N GLY A 347 -15.97 2.49 -8.10
CA GLY A 347 -15.88 2.92 -9.50
C GLY A 347 -14.86 2.12 -10.29
N ILE A 348 -13.64 1.95 -9.76
CA ILE A 348 -12.57 1.18 -10.41
C ILE A 348 -12.95 -0.31 -10.52
N ASP A 349 -13.58 -0.88 -9.48
CA ASP A 349 -14.03 -2.26 -9.51
C ASP A 349 -15.17 -2.49 -10.51
N ALA A 350 -16.07 -1.53 -10.67
CA ALA A 350 -17.11 -1.53 -11.70
C ALA A 350 -16.51 -1.44 -13.11
N LEU A 351 -15.56 -0.52 -13.33
CA LEU A 351 -14.83 -0.37 -14.58
C LEU A 351 -14.11 -1.67 -14.99
N ALA A 352 -13.38 -2.28 -14.05
CA ALA A 352 -12.66 -3.53 -14.31
C ALA A 352 -13.60 -4.69 -14.68
N ARG A 353 -14.78 -4.78 -14.06
CA ARG A 353 -15.80 -5.78 -14.42
C ARG A 353 -16.44 -5.51 -15.77
N ALA A 354 -16.69 -4.24 -16.10
CA ALA A 354 -17.29 -3.85 -17.38
C ALA A 354 -16.34 -4.13 -18.55
N ALA A 355 -15.06 -3.77 -18.38
CA ALA A 355 -14.02 -3.99 -19.39
C ALA A 355 -13.65 -5.48 -19.58
N VAL A 356 -13.75 -6.29 -18.52
CA VAL A 356 -13.40 -7.72 -18.55
C VAL A 356 -14.56 -8.56 -18.00
N ARG A 357 -15.41 -9.02 -18.93
CA ARG A 357 -16.44 -10.03 -18.65
C ARG A 357 -15.79 -11.38 -18.34
N GLY A 358 -16.28 -12.08 -17.32
CA GLY A 358 -15.74 -13.39 -16.98
C GLY A 358 -16.19 -14.44 -18.00
N ARG A 359 -15.26 -15.23 -18.55
CA ARG A 359 -15.58 -16.35 -19.48
C ARG A 359 -16.57 -17.38 -18.94
N THR A 360 -16.81 -17.40 -17.63
CA THR A 360 -17.77 -18.30 -16.99
C THR A 360 -19.22 -17.92 -17.29
N ASP A 361 -19.51 -16.64 -17.52
CA ASP A 361 -20.87 -16.18 -17.83
C ASP A 361 -21.31 -16.67 -19.22
N GLU A 362 -20.37 -16.79 -20.17
CA GLU A 362 -20.63 -17.36 -21.50
C GLU A 362 -20.76 -18.89 -21.50
N GLN A 363 -20.00 -19.60 -20.66
CA GLN A 363 -20.11 -21.07 -20.57
C GLN A 363 -21.38 -21.53 -19.84
N VAL A 364 -21.88 -20.76 -18.87
CA VAL A 364 -23.16 -21.03 -18.21
C VAL A 364 -24.33 -20.61 -19.10
N ALA A 365 -24.23 -19.49 -19.84
CA ALA A 365 -25.26 -19.07 -20.79
C ALA A 365 -25.30 -19.93 -22.07
N GLY A 366 -24.20 -20.57 -22.44
CA GLY A 366 -24.10 -21.47 -23.60
C GLY A 366 -24.45 -22.93 -23.30
N MET A 367 -24.66 -23.31 -22.03
CA MET A 367 -25.06 -24.66 -21.67
C MET A 367 -26.58 -24.77 -21.78
N ARG A 368 -27.05 -25.40 -22.87
CA ARG A 368 -28.47 -25.75 -23.04
C ARG A 368 -28.95 -26.58 -21.82
N PRO A 369 -30.21 -26.41 -21.38
CA PRO A 369 -30.76 -27.09 -20.21
C PRO A 369 -30.86 -28.63 -20.35
N ASP A 370 -30.52 -29.19 -21.51
CA ASP A 370 -30.57 -30.63 -21.82
C ASP A 370 -29.38 -31.44 -21.25
N LYS A 371 -28.38 -30.79 -20.63
CA LYS A 371 -27.20 -31.45 -20.05
C LYS A 371 -27.11 -31.43 -18.51
N LEU A 372 -28.16 -30.98 -17.83
CA LEU A 372 -28.21 -30.96 -16.35
C LEU A 372 -28.78 -32.26 -15.74
N GLU A 373 -29.31 -33.17 -16.55
CA GLU A 373 -29.84 -34.47 -16.10
C GLU A 373 -29.17 -35.63 -16.85
N ARG A 374 -27.88 -35.89 -16.58
CA ARG A 374 -27.27 -37.23 -16.71
C ARG A 374 -26.13 -37.42 -15.72
#